data_AF-A0A101DYH4-F1
#
_entry.id   AF-A0A101DYH4-F1
#
_cell.length_a   1.000
_cell.length_b   1.000
_cell.length_c   1.000
_cell.angle_alpha   90.00
_cell.angle_beta   90.00
_cell.angle_gamma   90.00
#
_symmetry.space_group_name_H-M   'P 1'
#
loop_
_entity.id
_entity.type
_entity.pdbx_description
1 polymer ?
#
loop_
_entity_poly.entity_id
_entity_poly.type
_entity_poly.pdbx_seq_one_letter_code
_entity_poly.pdbx_strand_id
1 'polypeptide(L)'
;AKVLHVIDLSGAFQGRLRHEEIIAEIAKMAEVQVGGGIRDFRVAERLFEVGVDRVIFGTIAVERVEELREFAKKWKGRVMVAIDSKKGRVAVKGWKETVELTPIQLAKLYDDLDVSFLYTNIDVEGLVSGFAKRVGAAGVVIGSALYTKKLKFEEAIKVEYEKV
;
A
#
# COMPACT_ATOMS: atom_id res chain seq x y z
N ALA A 1 -9.70 2.60 16.67
CA ALA A 1 -9.38 2.87 15.26
C ALA A 1 -10.62 2.59 14.42
N LYS A 2 -10.81 3.25 13.27
CA LYS A 2 -11.94 2.94 12.36
C LYS A 2 -11.63 1.78 11.41
N VAL A 3 -10.35 1.56 11.12
CA VAL A 3 -9.85 0.57 10.15
C VAL A 3 -8.55 -0.03 10.67
N LEU A 4 -8.33 -1.33 10.44
CA LEU A 4 -7.11 -2.04 10.78
C LEU A 4 -6.28 -2.35 9.53
N HIS A 5 -5.00 -1.99 9.54
CA HIS A 5 -4.02 -2.44 8.55
C HIS A 5 -3.30 -3.68 9.10
N VAL A 6 -3.47 -4.81 8.43
CA VAL A 6 -2.90 -6.10 8.82
C VAL A 6 -1.89 -6.52 7.77
N ILE A 7 -0.61 -6.61 8.15
CA ILE A 7 0.48 -6.99 7.25
C ILE A 7 1.00 -8.38 7.63
N ASP A 8 0.83 -9.35 6.74
CA ASP A 8 1.43 -10.67 6.87
C ASP A 8 2.91 -10.62 6.47
N LEU A 9 3.78 -10.34 7.45
CA LEU A 9 5.23 -10.24 7.23
C LEU A 9 5.84 -11.58 6.78
N SER A 10 5.37 -12.70 7.33
CA SER A 10 5.83 -14.02 6.87
C SER A 10 5.49 -14.21 5.41
N GLY A 11 4.29 -13.81 5.00
CA GLY A 11 3.91 -13.85 3.60
C GLY A 11 4.68 -12.88 2.72
N ALA A 12 4.95 -11.67 3.19
CA ALA A 12 5.76 -10.68 2.47
C ALA A 12 7.15 -11.23 2.13
N PHE A 13 7.83 -11.87 3.09
CA PHE A 13 9.16 -12.44 2.90
C PHE A 13 9.18 -13.75 2.11
N GLN A 14 8.17 -14.61 2.29
CA GLN A 14 8.07 -15.91 1.60
C GLN A 14 7.40 -15.82 0.23
N GLY A 15 6.73 -14.70 -0.08
CA GLY A 15 6.06 -14.47 -1.35
C GLY A 15 4.69 -15.15 -1.50
N ARG A 16 4.08 -15.59 -0.41
CA ARG A 16 2.72 -16.16 -0.39
C ARG A 16 2.03 -15.87 0.94
N LEU A 17 0.74 -15.59 0.94
CA LEU A 17 -0.02 -15.41 2.18
C LEU A 17 0.11 -16.65 3.09
N ARG A 18 0.27 -16.43 4.40
CA ARG A 18 0.53 -17.46 5.41
C ARG A 18 -0.54 -17.52 6.50
N HIS A 19 -1.17 -16.39 6.81
CA HIS A 19 -2.06 -16.25 7.97
C HIS A 19 -3.52 -15.96 7.59
N GLU A 20 -4.02 -16.57 6.51
CA GLU A 20 -5.37 -16.33 5.96
C GLU A 20 -6.48 -16.55 7.00
N GLU A 21 -6.40 -17.61 7.81
CA GLU A 21 -7.40 -17.90 8.87
C GLU A 21 -7.46 -16.81 9.94
N ILE A 22 -6.30 -16.36 10.43
CA ILE A 22 -6.22 -15.29 11.44
C ILE A 22 -6.77 -13.98 10.86
N ILE A 23 -6.42 -13.68 9.61
CA ILE A 23 -6.91 -12.49 8.90
C ILE A 23 -8.44 -12.54 8.78
N ALA A 24 -9.02 -13.70 8.46
CA ALA A 24 -10.46 -13.88 8.38
C ALA A 24 -11.16 -13.66 9.73
N GLU A 25 -10.58 -14.14 10.84
CA GLU A 25 -11.13 -13.88 12.19
C GLU A 25 -11.09 -12.38 12.55
N ILE A 26 -10.01 -11.67 12.18
CA ILE A 26 -9.91 -10.23 12.41
C ILE A 26 -10.96 -9.48 11.57
N ALA A 27 -11.16 -9.88 10.31
CA ALA A 27 -12.11 -9.26 9.38
C ALA A 27 -13.58 -9.38 9.85
N LYS A 28 -13.91 -10.34 10.72
CA LYS A 28 -15.25 -10.44 11.33
C LYS A 28 -15.52 -9.34 12.37
N MET A 29 -14.48 -8.71 12.90
CA MET A 29 -14.58 -7.81 14.06
C MET A 29 -14.36 -6.34 13.72
N ALA A 30 -13.77 -6.04 12.56
CA ALA A 30 -13.41 -4.68 12.17
C ALA A 30 -13.31 -4.55 10.65
N GLU A 31 -13.28 -3.31 10.16
CA GLU A 31 -12.87 -3.02 8.79
C GLU A 31 -11.36 -3.30 8.66
N VAL A 32 -10.96 -4.13 7.70
CA VAL A 32 -9.58 -4.64 7.56
C VAL A 32 -9.02 -4.39 6.16
N GLN A 33 -7.78 -3.92 6.13
CA GLN A 33 -6.95 -3.82 4.95
C GLN A 33 -5.75 -4.75 5.09
N VAL A 34 -5.54 -5.64 4.12
CA VAL A 34 -4.56 -6.72 4.23
C VAL A 34 -3.46 -6.59 3.20
N GLY A 35 -2.21 -6.67 3.65
CA GLY A 35 -1.03 -6.79 2.80
C GLY A 35 -0.14 -7.96 3.21
N GLY A 36 0.88 -8.23 2.40
CA GLY A 36 1.90 -9.23 2.71
C GLY A 36 1.74 -10.54 1.93
N GLY A 37 2.60 -10.75 0.94
CA GLY A 37 2.68 -12.03 0.21
C GLY A 37 1.55 -12.32 -0.77
N ILE A 38 0.65 -11.38 -1.02
CA ILE A 38 -0.46 -11.57 -1.97
C ILE A 38 0.08 -11.36 -3.39
N ARG A 39 0.37 -12.48 -4.07
CA ARG A 39 0.92 -12.53 -5.44
C ARG A 39 -0.03 -13.13 -6.48
N ASP A 40 -1.25 -13.44 -6.08
CA ASP A 40 -2.29 -14.03 -6.91
C ASP A 40 -3.61 -13.32 -6.63
N PHE A 41 -4.27 -12.83 -7.69
CA PHE A 41 -5.55 -12.14 -7.61
C PHE A 41 -6.67 -13.04 -7.06
N ARG A 42 -6.58 -14.37 -7.25
CA ARG A 42 -7.53 -15.30 -6.65
C ARG A 42 -7.46 -15.31 -5.12
N VAL A 43 -6.28 -15.07 -4.54
CA VAL A 43 -6.11 -14.93 -3.09
C VAL A 43 -6.81 -13.65 -2.62
N ALA A 44 -6.65 -12.55 -3.36
CA ALA A 44 -7.33 -11.30 -3.04
C ALA A 44 -8.86 -11.43 -3.11
N GLU A 45 -9.40 -12.15 -4.10
CA GLU A 45 -10.84 -12.43 -4.19
C GLU A 45 -11.35 -13.25 -3.01
N ARG A 46 -10.63 -14.30 -2.58
CA ARG A 46 -11.01 -15.05 -1.36
C ARG A 46 -10.95 -14.19 -0.11
N LEU A 47 -9.96 -13.30 0.01
CA LEU A 47 -9.89 -12.36 1.13
C LEU A 47 -11.13 -11.46 1.18
N PHE A 48 -11.58 -10.99 0.01
CA PHE A 48 -12.82 -10.22 -0.09
C PHE A 48 -14.07 -11.00 0.33
N GLU A 49 -14.12 -12.31 0.03
CA GLU A 49 -15.21 -13.20 0.44
C GLU A 49 -15.27 -13.42 1.95
N VAL A 50 -14.12 -13.44 2.63
CA VAL A 50 -14.04 -13.59 4.10
C VAL A 50 -14.13 -12.26 4.86
N GLY A 51 -14.49 -11.17 4.17
CA GLY A 51 -14.81 -9.88 4.79
C GLY A 51 -13.68 -8.84 4.78
N VAL A 52 -12.54 -9.10 4.13
CA VAL A 52 -11.48 -8.08 4.00
C VAL A 52 -11.96 -6.94 3.09
N ASP A 53 -11.91 -5.71 3.56
CA ASP A 53 -12.38 -4.55 2.80
C ASP A 53 -11.45 -4.17 1.65
N ARG A 54 -10.14 -4.26 1.89
CA ARG A 54 -9.11 -3.85 0.93
C ARG A 54 -7.89 -4.76 0.93
N VAL A 55 -7.31 -5.00 -0.24
CA VAL A 55 -6.05 -5.71 -0.40
C VAL A 55 -4.95 -4.77 -0.86
N ILE A 56 -3.78 -4.88 -0.23
CA ILE A 56 -2.59 -4.06 -0.42
C ILE A 56 -1.59 -4.82 -1.31
N PHE A 57 -1.29 -4.26 -2.48
CA PHE A 57 -0.36 -4.81 -3.45
C PHE A 57 0.92 -3.96 -3.51
N GLY A 58 2.05 -4.56 -3.17
CA GLY A 58 3.39 -3.96 -3.32
C GLY A 58 4.07 -4.41 -4.61
N THR A 59 4.80 -5.53 -4.56
CA THR A 59 5.55 -6.08 -5.72
C THR A 59 4.70 -6.20 -6.99
N ILE A 60 3.47 -6.71 -6.90
CA ILE A 60 2.57 -6.82 -8.06
C ILE A 60 2.31 -5.47 -8.73
N ALA A 61 2.21 -4.41 -7.94
CA ALA A 61 1.94 -3.07 -8.47
C ALA A 61 3.07 -2.53 -9.34
N VAL A 62 4.26 -3.14 -9.27
CA VAL A 62 5.41 -2.83 -10.11
C VAL A 62 5.58 -3.85 -11.24
N GLU A 63 5.48 -5.15 -10.92
CA GLU A 63 5.80 -6.22 -11.87
C GLU A 63 4.66 -6.57 -12.85
N ARG A 64 3.40 -6.33 -12.47
CA ARG A 64 2.20 -6.79 -13.19
C ARG A 64 1.16 -5.66 -13.31
N VAL A 65 1.61 -4.51 -13.81
CA VAL A 65 0.83 -3.26 -13.82
C VAL A 65 -0.51 -3.43 -14.52
N GLU A 66 -0.52 -3.94 -15.76
CA GLU A 66 -1.77 -4.06 -16.53
C GLU A 66 -2.78 -4.99 -15.86
N GLU A 67 -2.31 -6.13 -15.33
CA GLU A 67 -3.18 -7.08 -14.64
C GLU A 67 -3.76 -6.50 -13.35
N LEU A 68 -2.96 -5.76 -12.57
CA LEU A 68 -3.46 -5.08 -11.37
C LEU A 68 -4.44 -3.95 -11.73
N ARG A 69 -4.20 -3.22 -12.82
CA ARG A 69 -5.12 -2.18 -13.30
C ARG A 69 -6.47 -2.78 -13.70
N GLU A 70 -6.49 -3.89 -14.43
CA GLU A 70 -7.72 -4.63 -14.76
C GLU A 70 -8.43 -5.12 -13.50
N PHE A 71 -7.68 -5.69 -12.55
CA PHE A 71 -8.21 -6.14 -11.27
C PHE A 71 -8.84 -4.99 -10.47
N ALA A 72 -8.18 -3.83 -10.40
CA ALA A 72 -8.67 -2.65 -9.70
C ALA A 72 -9.91 -2.03 -10.37
N LYS A 73 -10.04 -2.09 -11.70
CA LYS A 73 -11.26 -1.69 -12.40
C LYS A 73 -12.45 -2.57 -12.03
N LYS A 74 -12.21 -3.88 -11.84
CA LYS A 74 -13.22 -4.85 -11.38
C LYS A 74 -13.59 -4.63 -9.90
N TRP A 75 -12.61 -4.38 -9.04
CA TRP A 75 -12.75 -4.27 -7.59
C TRP A 75 -12.50 -2.84 -7.08
N LYS A 76 -13.31 -1.88 -7.55
CA LYS A 76 -13.19 -0.45 -7.23
C LYS A 76 -13.19 -0.19 -5.72
N GLY A 77 -12.26 0.64 -5.24
CA GLY A 77 -12.13 1.02 -3.83
C GLY A 77 -11.55 -0.07 -2.91
N ARG A 78 -11.36 -1.31 -3.42
CA ARG A 78 -10.85 -2.47 -2.68
C ARG A 78 -9.38 -2.81 -2.97
N VAL A 79 -8.70 -1.98 -3.76
CA VAL A 79 -7.27 -2.12 -4.06
C VAL A 79 -6.50 -0.95 -3.45
N MET A 80 -5.40 -1.26 -2.77
CA MET A 80 -4.39 -0.31 -2.30
C MET A 80 -3.04 -0.66 -2.91
N VAL A 81 -2.33 0.34 -3.43
CA VAL A 81 -0.97 0.20 -3.94
C VAL A 81 0.01 0.60 -2.83
N ALA A 82 0.85 -0.34 -2.40
CA ALA A 82 1.95 -0.05 -1.50
C ALA A 82 3.14 0.52 -2.28
N ILE A 83 3.61 1.68 -1.83
CA ILE A 83 4.75 2.42 -2.39
C ILE A 83 5.77 2.55 -1.26
N ASP A 84 6.63 1.55 -1.15
CA ASP A 84 7.74 1.59 -0.20
C ASP A 84 8.93 2.25 -0.89
N SER A 85 9.41 3.37 -0.33
CA SER A 85 10.51 4.18 -0.87
C SER A 85 11.77 3.96 -0.06
N LYS A 86 12.88 3.74 -0.76
CA LYS A 86 14.23 3.67 -0.20
C LYS A 86 15.15 4.45 -1.11
N LYS A 87 15.78 5.49 -0.57
CA LYS A 87 16.64 6.45 -1.30
C LYS A 87 15.95 7.04 -2.54
N GLY A 88 14.65 7.35 -2.43
CA GLY A 88 13.85 7.91 -3.53
C GLY A 88 13.47 6.93 -4.64
N ARG A 89 13.74 5.63 -4.45
CA ARG A 89 13.39 4.55 -5.38
C ARG A 89 12.41 3.59 -4.74
N VAL A 90 11.54 3.00 -5.55
CA VAL A 90 10.57 2.00 -5.07
C VAL A 90 11.29 0.71 -4.70
N ALA A 91 11.01 0.19 -3.51
CA ALA A 91 11.48 -1.08 -3.01
C ALA A 91 10.41 -2.17 -3.17
N VAL A 92 10.82 -3.37 -3.57
CA VAL A 92 9.94 -4.52 -3.82
C VAL A 92 10.47 -5.78 -3.14
N LYS A 93 9.66 -6.86 -3.16
CA LYS A 93 10.00 -8.20 -2.65
C LYS A 93 10.41 -8.20 -1.16
N GLY A 94 9.63 -7.50 -0.34
CA GLY A 94 9.92 -7.33 1.09
C GLY A 94 11.19 -6.50 1.30
N TRP A 95 11.31 -5.41 0.54
CA TRP A 95 12.39 -4.42 0.61
C TRP A 95 13.80 -4.91 0.23
N LYS A 96 13.89 -6.10 -0.39
CA LYS A 96 15.15 -6.73 -0.80
C LYS A 96 15.73 -6.14 -2.08
N GLU A 97 14.89 -5.61 -2.95
CA GLU A 97 15.27 -5.06 -4.26
C GLU A 97 14.72 -3.65 -4.41
N THR A 98 15.44 -2.78 -5.11
CA THR A 98 14.99 -1.46 -5.53
C THR A 98 14.89 -1.41 -7.05
N VAL A 99 13.86 -0.75 -7.57
CA VAL A 99 13.68 -0.52 -9.01
C VAL A 99 13.89 0.96 -9.35
N GLU A 100 14.12 1.27 -10.62
CA GLU A 100 14.33 2.65 -11.07
C GLU A 100 13.10 3.57 -10.92
N LEU A 101 11.91 3.00 -10.71
CA LEU A 101 10.71 3.80 -10.49
C LEU A 101 10.83 4.63 -9.22
N THR A 102 10.48 5.91 -9.32
CA THR A 102 10.24 6.78 -8.16
C THR A 102 8.83 6.55 -7.61
N PRO A 103 8.57 6.91 -6.34
CA PRO A 103 7.24 6.85 -5.74
C PRO A 103 6.16 7.55 -6.57
N ILE A 104 6.47 8.73 -7.10
CA ILE A 104 5.54 9.52 -7.93
C ILE A 104 5.24 8.81 -9.25
N GLN A 105 6.27 8.25 -9.91
CA GLN A 105 6.06 7.51 -11.16
C GLN A 105 5.15 6.29 -10.93
N LEU A 106 5.35 5.54 -9.84
CA LEU A 106 4.48 4.41 -9.52
C LEU A 106 3.04 4.86 -9.24
N ALA A 107 2.84 5.94 -8.48
CA ALA A 107 1.50 6.44 -8.19
C ALA A 107 0.74 6.85 -9.47
N LYS A 108 1.43 7.48 -10.43
CA LYS A 108 0.85 7.86 -11.73
C LYS A 108 0.37 6.68 -12.57
N LEU A 109 0.89 5.48 -12.34
CA LEU A 109 0.40 4.29 -13.05
C LEU A 109 -1.02 3.88 -12.62
N TYR A 110 -1.56 4.45 -11.55
CA TYR A 110 -2.87 4.09 -11.01
C TYR A 110 -3.75 5.29 -10.64
N ASP A 111 -3.33 6.52 -10.94
CA ASP A 111 -4.02 7.74 -10.49
C ASP A 111 -5.39 7.98 -11.15
N ASP A 112 -5.63 7.32 -12.28
CA ASP A 112 -6.90 7.30 -13.01
C ASP A 112 -7.91 6.27 -12.48
N LEU A 113 -7.53 5.48 -11.47
CA LEU A 113 -8.35 4.41 -10.89
C LEU A 113 -8.80 4.74 -9.46
N ASP A 114 -9.88 4.10 -9.03
CA ASP A 114 -10.34 4.16 -7.64
C ASP A 114 -9.53 3.20 -6.75
N VAL A 115 -8.28 3.59 -6.50
CA VAL A 115 -7.33 2.88 -5.62
C VAL A 115 -6.81 3.79 -4.52
N SER A 116 -6.38 3.19 -3.42
CA SER A 116 -5.59 3.90 -2.39
C SER A 116 -4.10 3.77 -2.64
N PHE A 117 -3.34 4.65 -1.99
CA PHE A 117 -1.89 4.46 -1.84
C PHE A 117 -1.52 4.30 -0.36
N LEU A 118 -0.63 3.36 -0.09
CA LEU A 118 0.08 3.21 1.17
C LEU A 118 1.54 3.57 0.90
N TYR A 119 1.95 4.76 1.29
CA TYR A 119 3.33 5.18 1.11
C TYR A 119 4.12 5.02 2.40
N THR A 120 5.28 4.38 2.30
CA THR A 120 6.22 4.16 3.39
C THR A 120 7.60 4.68 2.98
N ASN A 121 8.20 5.58 3.73
CA ASN A 121 9.61 5.93 3.54
C ASN A 121 10.48 5.11 4.48
N ILE A 122 11.12 4.07 3.94
CA ILE A 122 11.95 3.12 4.68
C ILE A 122 13.20 3.80 5.28
N ASP A 123 13.70 4.88 4.69
CA ASP A 123 14.93 5.54 5.17
C ASP A 123 14.74 6.20 6.55
N VAL A 124 13.50 6.52 6.91
CA VAL A 124 13.15 7.18 8.18
C VAL A 124 12.14 6.37 9.02
N GLU A 125 11.70 5.22 8.51
CA GLU A 125 10.80 4.33 9.22
C GLU A 125 11.46 3.81 10.51
N GLY A 126 10.74 3.87 11.64
CA GLY A 126 11.27 3.50 12.96
C GLY A 126 12.09 4.60 13.66
N LEU A 127 12.33 5.75 13.01
CA LEU A 127 12.92 6.91 13.68
C LEU A 127 11.83 7.75 14.37
N VAL A 128 12.15 8.29 15.56
CA VAL A 128 11.24 9.14 16.37
C VAL A 128 10.84 10.43 15.63
N SER A 129 11.62 10.83 14.62
CA SER A 129 11.30 11.92 13.69
C SER A 129 10.36 11.41 12.59
N GLY A 130 9.13 11.09 12.95
CA GLY A 130 8.11 10.64 12.00
C GLY A 130 7.79 11.68 10.91
N PHE A 131 7.12 11.19 9.86
CA PHE A 131 6.62 11.96 8.71
C PHE A 131 5.97 13.29 9.11
N ALA A 132 6.10 14.29 8.23
CA ALA A 132 5.81 15.69 8.49
C ALA A 132 4.52 15.91 9.32
N LYS A 133 4.69 16.30 10.59
CA LYS A 133 3.61 16.76 11.50
C LYS A 133 2.60 17.74 10.86
N ARG A 134 2.99 18.41 9.77
CA ARG A 134 2.19 19.39 9.03
C ARG A 134 1.08 18.80 8.16
N VAL A 135 1.17 17.52 7.75
CA VAL A 135 0.13 16.87 6.92
C VAL A 135 -0.73 15.87 7.71
N GLY A 136 -0.54 15.77 9.03
CA GLY A 136 -1.33 14.89 9.90
C GLY A 136 -1.08 13.38 9.70
N ALA A 137 -0.12 13.01 8.87
CA ALA A 137 0.28 11.62 8.62
C ALA A 137 1.56 11.32 9.41
N ALA A 138 1.51 10.35 10.33
CA ALA A 138 2.70 9.83 11.00
C ALA A 138 3.17 8.58 10.25
N GLY A 139 4.37 8.63 9.65
CA GLY A 139 5.09 7.50 9.05
C GLY A 139 4.47 6.86 7.79
N VAL A 140 3.19 7.09 7.54
CA VAL A 140 2.42 6.50 6.46
C VAL A 140 1.48 7.57 5.92
N VAL A 141 1.58 7.91 4.63
CA VAL A 141 0.50 8.65 3.96
C VAL A 141 -0.63 7.67 3.74
N ILE A 142 -1.42 7.40 4.79
CA ILE A 142 -2.70 6.72 4.66
C ILE A 142 -3.58 7.70 3.91
N GLY A 143 -3.83 7.41 2.63
CA GLY A 143 -4.73 8.18 1.79
C GLY A 143 -6.06 8.42 2.52
N SER A 144 -6.19 9.60 3.11
CA SER A 144 -7.48 10.26 3.38
C SER A 144 -7.42 11.71 2.87
N ALA A 145 -6.25 12.35 2.91
CA ALA A 145 -6.00 13.63 2.23
C ALA A 145 -6.09 13.51 0.69
N LEU A 146 -5.67 12.35 0.12
CA LEU A 146 -5.83 12.03 -1.30
C LEU A 146 -7.29 11.83 -1.69
N TYR A 147 -8.07 11.19 -0.80
CA TYR A 147 -9.49 10.87 -1.02
C TYR A 147 -10.41 12.08 -1.03
N THR A 148 -9.98 13.19 -0.44
CA THR A 148 -10.82 14.40 -0.32
C THR A 148 -10.53 15.44 -1.39
N LYS A 149 -9.64 15.15 -2.36
CA LYS A 149 -9.08 16.11 -3.33
C LYS A 149 -8.42 17.33 -2.67
N LYS A 150 -8.06 17.24 -1.38
CA LYS A 150 -7.46 18.34 -0.61
C LYS A 150 -5.93 18.41 -0.77
N LEU A 151 -5.31 17.34 -1.24
CA LEU A 151 -3.86 17.27 -1.50
C LEU A 151 -3.59 16.21 -2.58
N LYS A 152 -2.74 16.52 -3.57
CA LYS A 152 -2.26 15.54 -4.56
C LYS A 152 -1.11 14.72 -3.97
N PHE A 153 -0.94 13.47 -4.40
CA PHE A 153 0.16 12.61 -3.93
C PHE A 153 1.53 13.25 -4.17
N GLU A 154 1.72 13.88 -5.33
CA GLU A 154 2.94 14.63 -5.64
C GLU A 154 3.23 15.76 -4.63
N GLU A 155 2.19 16.46 -4.16
CA GLU A 155 2.34 17.55 -3.19
C GLU A 155 2.72 17.00 -1.81
N ALA A 156 2.16 15.84 -1.42
CA ALA A 156 2.52 15.17 -0.16
C ALA A 156 3.99 14.71 -0.15
N ILE A 157 4.48 14.21 -1.28
CA ILE A 157 5.86 13.71 -1.43
C ILE A 157 6.88 14.86 -1.58
N LYS A 158 6.55 15.95 -2.29
CA LYS A 158 7.46 17.12 -2.40
C LYS A 158 7.82 17.71 -1.03
N VAL A 159 6.86 17.78 -0.11
CA VAL A 159 7.09 18.25 1.27
C VAL A 159 8.11 17.40 2.04
N GLU A 160 8.27 16.13 1.67
CA GLU A 160 9.26 15.23 2.26
C GLU A 160 10.67 15.49 1.72
N TYR A 161 10.81 15.65 0.39
CA TYR A 161 12.11 15.80 -0.25
C TYR A 161 12.67 17.25 -0.25
N GLU A 162 11.84 18.28 -0.04
CA GLU A 162 12.32 19.68 0.12
C GLU A 162 13.01 19.95 1.48
N LYS A 163 13.13 18.94 2.35
CA LYS A 163 13.82 19.04 3.65
C LYS A 163 15.22 18.40 3.67
N VAL A 164 15.75 18.02 2.50
CA VAL A 164 17.14 17.57 2.33
C VAL A 164 17.95 18.66 1.65
#